data_AF-E5AKP9-F1
#
_entry.id   AF-E5AKP9-F1
#
_cell.length_a   1.000
_cell.length_b   1.000
_cell.length_c   1.000
_cell.angle_alpha   90.00
_cell.angle_beta   90.00
_cell.angle_gamma   90.00
#
_symmetry.space_group_name_H-M   'P 1'
#
loop_
_entity.id
_entity.type
_entity.pdbx_description
1 polymer ?
#
loop_
_entity_poly.entity_id
_entity_poly.type
_entity_poly.pdbx_seq_one_letter_code
_entity_poly.pdbx_strand_id
1 'polypeptide(L)'
;MQKYIGSDTKTVYEDFECDNMNPRAWAFWCRAWLTESRRALKPGGLLVCFIDWRQLPRLTDVMRATGWVQRGIAVCDKTPSRACPRRGGFKQQTELIVWASKGVIRQRDVYTPGVRPCALGLPKRHLTEKPLELARQIVRLAPADGVVCDLFAGSGTFLVAAKEAGLN
;
A
#
# COMPACT_ATOMS: atom_id res chain seq x y z
N MET A 1 -31.24 17.57 2.62
CA MET A 1 -29.95 17.08 3.14
C MET A 1 -30.21 15.74 3.82
N GLN A 2 -29.93 14.62 3.14
CA GLN A 2 -30.17 13.29 3.70
C GLN A 2 -29.09 12.36 3.17
N LYS A 3 -28.15 12.00 4.06
CA LYS A 3 -27.15 10.97 3.83
C LYS A 3 -27.92 9.65 3.72
N TYR A 4 -28.03 9.10 2.52
CA TYR A 4 -28.39 7.69 2.34
C TYR A 4 -27.21 6.84 2.83
N ILE A 5 -27.12 6.65 4.14
CA ILE A 5 -26.36 5.57 4.76
C ILE A 5 -27.42 4.53 5.10
N GLY A 6 -27.47 3.45 4.33
CA GLY A 6 -28.31 2.29 4.65
C GLY A 6 -27.94 1.79 6.04
N SER A 7 -28.92 1.78 6.93
CA SER A 7 -28.79 1.55 8.36
C SER A 7 -28.81 0.06 8.74
N ASP A 8 -28.31 -0.84 7.89
CA ASP A 8 -28.49 -2.31 8.09
C ASP A 8 -27.23 -3.15 7.97
N THR A 9 -26.04 -2.58 8.16
CA THR A 9 -24.85 -3.37 8.45
C THR A 9 -23.87 -2.55 9.27
N LYS A 10 -24.08 -2.49 10.59
CA LYS A 10 -23.06 -1.95 11.52
C LYS A 10 -21.95 -2.99 11.69
N THR A 11 -21.13 -3.17 10.65
CA THR A 11 -19.80 -3.74 10.87
C THR A 11 -19.03 -2.69 11.67
N VAL A 12 -18.90 -2.90 12.98
CA VAL A 12 -18.09 -2.05 13.85
C VAL A 12 -16.64 -2.40 13.54
N TYR A 13 -15.95 -1.51 12.84
CA TYR A 13 -14.52 -1.62 12.62
C TYR A 13 -13.79 -1.02 13.82
N GLU A 14 -12.64 -1.58 14.19
CA GLU A 14 -11.76 -0.99 15.20
C GLU A 14 -11.33 0.41 14.77
N ASP A 15 -11.35 1.35 15.71
CA ASP A 15 -10.93 2.73 15.48
C ASP A 15 -9.41 2.82 15.66
N PHE A 16 -8.73 3.54 14.76
CA PHE A 16 -7.28 3.72 14.85
C PHE A 16 -6.98 5.07 15.49
N GLU A 17 -6.30 5.09 16.65
CA GLU A 17 -5.97 6.31 17.41
C GLU A 17 -5.26 7.40 16.58
N CYS A 18 -4.64 7.02 15.46
CA CYS A 18 -3.85 7.89 14.60
C CYS A 18 -4.53 8.27 13.26
N ASP A 19 -5.81 7.93 13.04
CA ASP A 19 -6.46 8.11 11.72
C ASP A 19 -6.68 9.59 11.35
N ASN A 20 -6.68 10.49 12.35
CA ASN A 20 -6.86 11.93 12.19
C ASN A 20 -5.59 12.76 12.46
N MET A 21 -4.39 12.21 12.21
CA MET A 21 -3.17 13.01 12.27
C MET A 21 -3.24 14.21 11.32
N ASN A 22 -2.83 15.38 11.81
CA ASN A 22 -2.65 16.53 10.93
C ASN A 22 -1.51 16.24 9.91
N PRO A 23 -1.47 16.93 8.76
CA PRO A 23 -0.50 16.63 7.69
C PRO A 23 0.98 16.73 8.11
N ARG A 24 1.32 17.59 9.09
CA ARG A 24 2.70 17.75 9.57
C ARG A 24 3.10 16.59 10.48
N ALA A 25 2.23 16.22 11.41
CA ALA A 25 2.43 15.07 12.29
C ALA A 25 2.55 13.78 11.47
N TRP A 26 1.67 13.62 10.47
CA TRP A 26 1.73 12.48 9.55
C TRP A 26 3.06 12.41 8.78
N ALA A 27 3.56 13.54 8.29
CA ALA A 27 4.87 13.59 7.61
C ALA A 27 6.04 13.24 8.55
N PHE A 28 6.00 13.69 9.80
CA PHE A 28 6.99 13.34 10.81
C PHE A 28 6.96 11.84 11.14
N TRP A 29 5.78 11.28 11.31
CA TRP A 29 5.58 9.84 11.50
C TRP A 29 6.09 9.04 10.29
N CYS A 30 5.78 9.47 9.07
CA CYS A 30 6.31 8.87 7.85
C CYS A 30 7.83 8.88 7.80
N ARG A 31 8.45 10.01 8.15
CA ARG A 31 9.90 10.15 8.19
C ARG A 31 10.53 9.12 9.13
N ALA A 32 9.93 8.89 10.29
CA ALA A 32 10.45 7.96 11.29
C ALA A 32 10.54 6.53 10.73
N TRP A 33 9.41 5.97 10.26
CA TRP A 33 9.43 4.61 9.74
C TRP A 33 10.22 4.49 8.44
N LEU A 34 10.16 5.49 7.54
CA LEU A 34 10.94 5.47 6.29
C LEU A 34 12.46 5.41 6.56
N THR A 35 12.91 6.10 7.60
CA THR A 35 14.32 6.11 8.01
C THR A 35 14.74 4.74 8.55
N GLU A 36 13.95 4.17 9.45
CA GLU A 36 14.25 2.86 10.05
C GLU A 36 14.14 1.72 9.04
N SER A 37 13.13 1.72 8.17
CA SER A 37 13.00 0.76 7.08
C SER A 37 14.21 0.82 6.16
N ARG A 38 14.67 2.03 5.81
CA ARG A 38 15.85 2.19 4.97
C ARG A 38 17.12 1.70 5.67
N ARG A 39 17.23 1.90 6.99
CA ARG A 39 18.35 1.40 7.79
C ARG A 39 18.40 -0.12 7.74
N ALA A 40 17.28 -0.79 7.98
CA ALA A 40 17.16 -2.24 8.00
C ALA A 40 17.34 -2.90 6.61
N LEU A 41 16.92 -2.23 5.54
CA LEU A 41 16.93 -2.81 4.19
C LEU A 41 18.34 -2.98 3.63
N LYS A 42 18.60 -4.10 2.94
CA LYS A 42 19.84 -4.31 2.18
C LYS A 42 19.96 -3.30 1.01
N PRO A 43 21.18 -2.90 0.60
CA PRO A 43 21.37 -2.09 -0.61
C PRO A 43 20.70 -2.74 -1.83
N GLY A 44 20.01 -1.93 -2.65
CA GLY A 44 19.22 -2.39 -3.79
C GLY A 44 17.86 -3.02 -3.43
N GLY A 45 17.52 -3.13 -2.15
CA GLY A 45 16.20 -3.56 -1.71
C GLY A 45 15.11 -2.56 -2.07
N LEU A 46 13.86 -3.04 -2.07
CA LEU A 46 12.68 -2.30 -2.49
C LEU A 46 11.77 -1.96 -1.30
N LEU A 47 11.12 -0.81 -1.40
CA LEU A 47 9.97 -0.42 -0.59
C LEU A 47 8.77 -0.30 -1.52
N VAL A 48 7.63 -0.87 -1.12
CA VAL A 48 6.34 -0.77 -1.81
C VAL A 48 5.32 -0.28 -0.80
N CYS A 49 4.69 0.86 -1.06
CA CYS A 49 3.80 1.53 -0.11
C CYS A 49 2.47 1.90 -0.79
N PHE A 50 1.37 1.47 -0.20
CA PHE A 50 0.02 1.81 -0.64
C PHE A 50 -0.40 3.15 -0.04
N ILE A 51 -0.99 4.02 -0.85
CA ILE A 51 -1.37 5.37 -0.42
C ILE A 51 -2.61 5.89 -1.16
N ASP A 52 -3.39 6.72 -0.47
CA ASP A 52 -4.46 7.51 -1.06
C ASP A 52 -3.90 8.77 -1.77
N TRP A 53 -4.59 9.23 -2.81
CA TRP A 53 -4.16 10.37 -3.63
C TRP A 53 -3.93 11.65 -2.81
N ARG A 54 -4.66 11.86 -1.71
CA ARG A 54 -4.51 13.06 -0.86
C ARG A 54 -3.15 13.12 -0.18
N GLN A 55 -2.63 11.96 0.22
CA GLN A 55 -1.38 11.83 0.97
C GLN A 55 -0.17 11.58 0.05
N LEU A 56 -0.41 11.20 -1.22
CA LEU A 56 0.64 10.90 -2.18
C LEU A 56 1.74 11.98 -2.25
N PRO A 57 1.42 13.28 -2.46
CA PRO A 57 2.47 14.29 -2.63
C PRO A 57 3.38 14.38 -1.40
N ARG A 58 2.78 14.27 -0.21
CA ARG A 58 3.49 14.32 1.06
C ARG A 58 4.36 13.08 1.26
N LEU A 59 3.84 11.89 0.96
CA LEU A 59 4.61 10.65 1.04
C LEU A 59 5.86 10.72 0.17
N THR A 60 5.70 11.12 -1.09
CA THR A 60 6.79 11.15 -2.06
C THR A 60 7.87 12.16 -1.69
N ASP A 61 7.47 13.29 -1.11
CA ASP A 61 8.40 14.32 -0.62
C ASP A 61 9.25 13.80 0.55
N VAL A 62 8.59 13.26 1.59
CA VAL A 62 9.29 12.68 2.76
C VAL A 62 10.14 11.47 2.38
N MET A 63 9.68 10.64 1.45
CA MET A 63 10.42 9.49 0.92
C MET A 63 11.73 9.91 0.26
N ARG A 64 11.70 10.95 -0.59
CA ARG A 64 12.92 11.49 -1.21
C ARG A 64 13.84 12.13 -0.17
N ALA A 65 13.28 12.89 0.77
CA ALA A 65 14.03 13.53 1.85
C ALA A 65 14.74 12.52 2.78
N THR A 66 14.23 11.29 2.89
CA THR A 66 14.85 10.19 3.66
C THR A 66 15.83 9.35 2.85
N GLY A 67 16.19 9.78 1.63
CA GLY A 67 17.24 9.18 0.82
C GLY A 67 16.82 7.91 0.08
N TRP A 68 15.51 7.72 -0.14
CA TRP A 68 14.99 6.71 -1.05
C TRP A 68 15.02 7.20 -2.49
N VAL A 69 15.33 6.28 -3.41
CA VAL A 69 15.21 6.54 -4.84
C VAL A 69 13.82 6.10 -5.29
N GLN A 70 12.90 7.05 -5.46
CA GLN A 70 11.56 6.77 -5.99
C GLN A 70 11.67 6.25 -7.42
N ARG A 71 11.02 5.11 -7.69
CA ARG A 71 11.07 4.44 -9.00
C ARG A 71 9.83 4.66 -9.83
N GLY A 72 8.69 4.83 -9.18
CA GLY A 72 7.46 5.15 -9.88
C GLY A 72 6.24 5.02 -8.99
N ILE A 73 5.08 5.09 -9.63
CA ILE A 73 3.77 4.91 -9.02
C ILE A 73 3.01 3.90 -9.88
N ALA A 74 2.53 2.83 -9.26
CA ALA A 74 1.58 1.90 -9.85
C ALA A 74 0.17 2.15 -9.28
N VAL A 75 -0.85 1.59 -9.91
CA VAL A 75 -2.26 1.81 -9.59
C VAL A 75 -2.94 0.49 -9.27
N CYS A 76 -3.55 0.43 -8.09
CA CYS A 76 -4.52 -0.58 -7.71
C CYS A 76 -5.92 -0.05 -8.03
N ASP A 77 -6.54 -0.63 -9.04
CA ASP A 77 -7.90 -0.38 -9.50
C ASP A 77 -8.89 -1.23 -8.70
N LYS A 78 -9.64 -0.59 -7.79
CA LYS A 78 -10.69 -1.23 -6.98
C LYS A 78 -11.87 -1.72 -7.82
N THR A 79 -11.90 -1.44 -9.12
CA THR A 79 -12.98 -1.65 -10.08
C THR A 79 -14.21 -0.75 -9.84
N PRO A 80 -15.00 -0.46 -10.89
CA PRO A 80 -16.18 0.38 -10.77
C PRO A 80 -17.26 -0.22 -9.87
N SER A 81 -17.25 -1.52 -9.58
CA SER A 81 -18.27 -2.13 -8.70
C SER A 81 -17.96 -1.92 -7.21
N ARG A 82 -16.69 -1.68 -6.82
CA ARG A 82 -16.29 -1.60 -5.40
C ARG A 82 -15.99 -0.20 -4.88
N ALA A 83 -15.78 0.79 -5.75
CA ALA A 83 -15.54 2.13 -5.25
C ALA A 83 -16.84 2.84 -4.84
N CYS A 84 -16.77 3.81 -3.93
CA CYS A 84 -17.94 4.58 -3.54
C CYS A 84 -18.21 5.70 -4.58
N PRO A 85 -19.43 5.81 -5.14
CA PRO A 85 -19.76 6.90 -6.04
C PRO A 85 -19.70 8.25 -5.31
N ARG A 86 -19.20 9.28 -5.99
CA ARG A 86 -19.24 10.67 -5.50
C ARG A 86 -20.22 11.48 -6.35
N ARG A 87 -21.18 12.15 -5.71
CA ARG A 87 -22.06 13.08 -6.41
C ARG A 87 -21.23 14.24 -6.98
N GLY A 88 -21.41 14.54 -8.26
CA GLY A 88 -20.73 15.65 -8.93
C GLY A 88 -19.22 15.46 -9.13
N GLY A 89 -18.72 14.21 -9.15
CA GLY A 89 -17.29 13.99 -9.37
C GLY A 89 -16.91 12.55 -9.70
N PHE A 90 -15.61 12.30 -9.76
CA PHE A 90 -15.07 10.99 -10.09
C PHE A 90 -15.14 10.02 -8.91
N LYS A 91 -15.44 8.78 -9.24
CA LYS A 91 -15.42 7.65 -8.33
C LYS A 91 -13.99 7.40 -7.83
N GLN A 92 -13.82 7.20 -6.52
CA GLN A 92 -12.51 6.93 -5.92
C GLN A 92 -12.12 5.46 -6.12
N GLN A 93 -11.83 5.13 -7.38
CA GLN A 93 -11.58 3.79 -7.87
C GLN A 93 -10.13 3.36 -7.70
N THR A 94 -9.22 4.30 -7.50
CA THR A 94 -7.79 4.02 -7.44
C THR A 94 -7.26 4.05 -6.01
N GLU A 95 -6.34 3.14 -5.73
CA GLU A 95 -5.33 3.29 -4.70
C GLU A 95 -3.97 3.30 -5.37
N LEU A 96 -3.06 4.12 -4.86
CA LEU A 96 -1.76 4.34 -5.48
C LEU A 96 -0.71 3.52 -4.76
N ILE A 97 0.26 2.99 -5.51
CA ILE A 97 1.35 2.18 -5.00
C ILE A 97 2.63 2.93 -5.34
N VAL A 98 3.23 3.57 -4.34
CA VAL A 98 4.54 4.19 -4.48
C VAL A 98 5.60 3.12 -4.25
N TRP A 99 6.55 2.99 -5.18
CA TRP A 99 7.66 2.08 -4.99
C TRP A 99 9.01 2.77 -5.18
N ALA A 100 9.97 2.36 -4.36
CA ALA A 100 11.27 2.99 -4.24
C ALA A 100 12.35 1.96 -3.90
N SER A 101 13.61 2.36 -3.99
CA SER A 101 14.74 1.51 -3.64
C SER A 101 15.78 2.19 -2.77
N LYS A 102 16.54 1.37 -2.03
CA LYS A 102 17.75 1.80 -1.34
C LYS A 102 18.91 1.84 -2.33
N GLY A 103 19.06 2.98 -3.03
CA GLY A 103 20.10 3.16 -4.04
C GLY A 103 19.81 2.42 -5.34
N VAL A 104 20.86 1.98 -6.03
CA VAL A 104 20.78 1.33 -7.35
C VAL A 104 20.16 -0.07 -7.23
N ILE A 105 19.23 -0.39 -8.14
CA ILE A 105 18.60 -1.72 -8.23
C ILE A 105 19.40 -2.54 -9.25
N ARG A 106 19.70 -3.81 -8.93
CA ARG A 106 20.23 -4.76 -9.91
C ARG A 106 19.12 -5.17 -10.87
N GLN A 107 19.39 -5.22 -12.18
CA GLN A 107 18.39 -5.68 -13.15
C GLN A 107 17.95 -7.11 -12.84
N ARG A 108 16.66 -7.38 -13.06
CA ARG A 108 16.01 -8.67 -12.83
C ARG A 108 14.93 -8.88 -13.87
N ASP A 109 14.72 -10.13 -14.25
CA ASP A 109 13.67 -10.53 -15.20
C ASP A 109 12.30 -10.64 -14.51
N VAL A 110 11.85 -9.55 -13.89
CA VAL A 110 10.53 -9.47 -13.25
C VAL A 110 9.78 -8.26 -13.81
N TYR A 111 8.67 -8.56 -14.48
CA TYR A 111 7.82 -7.55 -15.12
C TYR A 111 6.43 -7.58 -14.48
N THR A 112 6.13 -6.57 -13.68
CA THR A 112 4.81 -6.36 -13.07
C THR A 112 4.12 -5.17 -13.73
N PRO A 113 2.86 -5.30 -14.14
CA PRO A 113 2.12 -4.19 -14.75
C PRO A 113 1.84 -3.04 -13.79
N GLY A 114 1.87 -1.82 -14.34
CA GLY A 114 1.68 -0.58 -13.58
C GLY A 114 0.24 -0.26 -13.18
N VAL A 115 -0.76 -0.97 -13.71
CA VAL A 115 -2.18 -0.83 -13.34
C VAL A 115 -2.79 -2.21 -13.16
N ARG A 116 -3.47 -2.45 -12.04
CA ARG A 116 -3.99 -3.77 -11.67
C ARG A 116 -5.34 -3.72 -10.94
N PRO A 117 -6.28 -4.62 -11.27
CA PRO A 117 -7.46 -4.82 -10.45
C PRO A 117 -7.08 -5.26 -9.02
N CYS A 118 -7.76 -4.71 -8.03
CA CYS A 118 -7.56 -5.02 -6.62
C CYS A 118 -8.87 -5.09 -5.83
N ALA A 119 -9.95 -5.49 -6.51
CA ALA A 119 -11.22 -5.77 -5.86
C ALA A 119 -11.11 -7.03 -4.97
N LEU A 120 -11.53 -6.90 -3.72
CA LEU A 120 -11.68 -8.02 -2.78
C LEU A 120 -13.07 -8.65 -2.88
N GLY A 121 -13.15 -9.96 -2.58
CA GLY A 121 -14.40 -10.64 -2.26
C GLY A 121 -14.99 -10.16 -0.94
N LEU A 122 -16.30 -10.34 -0.73
CA LEU A 122 -16.95 -10.12 0.57
C LEU A 122 -17.28 -11.48 1.19
N PRO A 123 -17.34 -11.59 2.54
CA PRO A 123 -17.04 -10.54 3.52
C PRO A 123 -15.53 -10.29 3.66
N LYS A 124 -15.13 -9.06 4.03
CA LYS A 124 -13.73 -8.73 4.34
C LYS A 124 -13.39 -9.20 5.76
N ARG A 125 -12.15 -9.65 5.96
CA ARG A 125 -11.60 -9.97 7.29
C ARG A 125 -11.07 -8.73 8.00
N HIS A 126 -10.55 -7.76 7.24
CA HIS A 126 -10.02 -6.50 7.77
C HIS A 126 -10.43 -5.29 6.91
N LEU A 127 -10.51 -4.10 7.51
CA LEU A 127 -10.97 -2.88 6.85
C LEU A 127 -10.13 -2.55 5.59
N THR A 128 -8.82 -2.61 5.75
CA THR A 128 -7.80 -2.29 4.73
C THR A 128 -7.14 -3.53 4.13
N GLU A 129 -7.80 -4.70 4.23
CA GLU A 129 -7.34 -5.94 3.59
C GLU A 129 -7.02 -5.68 2.09
N LYS A 130 -5.97 -6.33 1.59
CA LYS A 130 -5.63 -6.36 0.16
C LYS A 130 -5.95 -7.74 -0.43
N PRO A 131 -6.32 -7.84 -1.72
CA PRO A 131 -6.49 -9.14 -2.36
C PRO A 131 -5.17 -9.92 -2.37
N LEU A 132 -5.24 -11.22 -2.08
CA LEU A 132 -4.07 -12.09 -2.05
C LEU A 132 -3.34 -12.14 -3.40
N GLU A 133 -4.07 -12.11 -4.51
CA GLU A 133 -3.45 -12.10 -5.85
C GLU A 133 -2.61 -10.86 -6.11
N LEU A 134 -3.03 -9.69 -5.59
CA LEU A 134 -2.22 -8.48 -5.66
C LEU A 134 -0.92 -8.66 -4.86
N ALA A 135 -1.01 -9.24 -3.66
CA ALA A 135 0.15 -9.51 -2.83
C ALA A 135 1.13 -10.48 -3.50
N ARG A 136 0.65 -11.58 -4.09
CA ARG A 136 1.46 -12.56 -4.86
C ARG A 136 2.27 -11.89 -5.97
N GLN A 137 1.68 -10.94 -6.68
CA GLN A 137 2.39 -10.23 -7.74
C GLN A 137 3.46 -9.28 -7.21
N ILE A 138 3.21 -8.62 -6.08
CA ILE A 138 4.15 -7.67 -5.48
C ILE A 138 5.35 -8.40 -4.86
N VAL A 139 5.12 -9.52 -4.15
CA VAL A 139 6.22 -10.26 -3.51
C VAL A 139 7.21 -10.86 -4.50
N ARG A 140 6.82 -11.07 -5.77
CA ARG A 140 7.74 -11.47 -6.85
C ARG A 140 8.85 -10.45 -7.13
N LEU A 141 8.71 -9.22 -6.67
CA LEU A 141 9.77 -8.20 -6.75
C LEU A 141 10.93 -8.52 -5.79
N ALA A 142 10.69 -9.28 -4.71
CA ALA A 142 11.73 -9.76 -3.82
C ALA A 142 12.56 -10.87 -4.51
N PRO A 143 13.86 -10.98 -4.21
CA PRO A 143 14.68 -12.10 -4.72
C PRO A 143 14.24 -13.42 -4.08
N ALA A 144 14.56 -14.56 -4.70
CA ALA A 144 14.19 -15.88 -4.21
C ALA A 144 14.72 -16.21 -2.80
N ASP A 145 15.88 -15.65 -2.42
CA ASP A 145 16.47 -15.73 -1.08
C ASP A 145 16.19 -14.47 -0.23
N GLY A 146 15.18 -13.71 -0.64
CA GLY A 146 14.81 -12.44 -0.04
C GLY A 146 14.05 -12.58 1.28
N VAL A 147 13.92 -11.44 1.95
CA VAL A 147 13.08 -11.28 3.13
C VAL A 147 12.04 -10.22 2.81
N VAL A 148 10.77 -10.50 3.12
CA VAL A 148 9.64 -9.58 3.02
C VAL A 148 9.23 -9.14 4.42
N CYS A 149 9.29 -7.84 4.67
CA CYS A 149 8.81 -7.25 5.92
C CYS A 149 7.61 -6.37 5.62
N ASP A 150 6.48 -6.66 6.26
CA ASP A 150 5.28 -5.82 6.22
C ASP A 150 5.15 -5.05 7.53
N LEU A 151 5.39 -3.73 7.48
CA LEU A 151 5.37 -2.85 8.65
C LEU A 151 3.95 -2.61 9.17
N PHE A 152 2.94 -2.84 8.33
CA PHE A 152 1.54 -2.53 8.60
C PHE A 152 0.66 -3.73 8.21
N ALA A 153 1.05 -4.92 8.70
CA ALA A 153 0.57 -6.19 8.19
C ALA A 153 -0.96 -6.37 8.21
N GLY A 154 -1.68 -5.80 9.19
CA GLY A 154 -3.13 -5.94 9.31
C GLY A 154 -3.56 -7.40 9.24
N SER A 155 -4.28 -7.80 8.18
CA SER A 155 -4.68 -9.19 7.92
C SER A 155 -3.55 -10.15 7.52
N GLY A 156 -2.31 -9.66 7.37
CA GLY A 156 -1.14 -10.47 7.03
C GLY A 156 -1.07 -10.92 5.57
N THR A 157 -1.85 -10.32 4.66
CA THR A 157 -1.98 -10.79 3.27
C THR A 157 -0.62 -10.91 2.55
N PHE A 158 0.28 -9.94 2.73
CA PHE A 158 1.60 -9.96 2.10
C PHE A 158 2.53 -11.00 2.72
N LEU A 159 2.42 -11.28 4.01
CA LEU A 159 3.19 -12.31 4.70
C LEU A 159 2.75 -13.71 4.25
N VAL A 160 1.45 -13.92 4.04
CA VAL A 160 0.93 -15.17 3.45
C VAL A 160 1.48 -15.35 2.03
N ALA A 161 1.41 -14.32 1.18
CA ALA A 161 1.95 -14.39 -0.17
C ALA A 161 3.47 -14.63 -0.19
N ALA A 162 4.22 -14.03 0.74
CA ALA A 162 5.66 -14.26 0.89
C ALA A 162 5.96 -15.73 1.22
N LYS A 163 5.23 -16.30 2.19
CA LYS A 163 5.37 -17.71 2.58
C LYS A 163 5.03 -18.65 1.43
N GLU A 164 3.98 -18.39 0.66
CA GLU A 164 3.63 -19.16 -0.54
C GLU A 164 4.73 -19.11 -1.62
N ALA A 165 5.47 -18.00 -1.69
CA ALA A 165 6.59 -17.81 -2.60
C ALA A 165 7.93 -18.36 -2.08
N GLY A 166 7.96 -18.99 -0.89
CA GLY A 166 9.18 -19.50 -0.27
C GLY A 166 10.10 -18.41 0.31
N LEU A 167 9.57 -17.20 0.55
CA LEU A 167 10.29 -16.08 1.13
C LEU A 167 10.17 -16.07 2.66
N ASN A 168 11.17 -15.50 3.31
CA ASN A 168 11.17 -15.25 4.75
C ASN A 168 10.50 -13.92 5.11
#